data_AF-A0A480ABJ7-F1
#
_entry.id   AF-A0A480ABJ7-F1
#
_cell.length_a   1.000
_cell.length_b   1.000
_cell.length_c   1.000
_cell.angle_alpha   90.00
_cell.angle_beta   90.00
_cell.angle_gamma   90.00
#
_symmetry.space_group_name_H-M   'P 1'
#
loop_
_entity.id
_entity.type
_entity.pdbx_description
1 polymer ?
#
loop_
_entity_poly.entity_id
_entity_poly.type
_entity_poly.pdbx_seq_one_letter_code
_entity_poly.pdbx_strand_id
1 'polypeptide(L)' 'MSYDIPQRLFLDTNIYIIGVANQNSYERKILESVGFLQPSSVEAIVSEELLDQILRLSKRLYNKDWGSQIVARIWQ' A
#
# COMPACT_ATOMS: atom_id res chain seq x y z
N MET A 1 18.31 -23.18 -0.17
CA MET A 1 18.59 -21.80 0.30
C MET A 1 17.36 -21.32 1.02
N SER A 2 17.47 -21.02 2.31
CA SER A 2 16.45 -20.21 2.98
C SER A 2 16.70 -18.78 2.51
N TYR A 3 15.74 -18.20 1.78
CA TYR A 3 15.78 -16.78 1.48
C TYR A 3 15.15 -16.06 2.66
N ASP A 4 15.95 -15.30 3.40
CA ASP A 4 15.39 -14.42 4.44
C ASP A 4 14.59 -13.33 3.74
N ILE A 5 13.28 -13.32 4.00
CA ILE A 5 12.38 -12.30 3.47
C ILE A 5 12.74 -10.97 4.15
N PRO A 6 12.98 -9.89 3.40
CA PRO A 6 13.24 -8.59 3.99
C PRO A 6 12.09 -8.19 4.91
N GLN A 7 12.42 -7.83 6.16
CA GLN A 7 11.41 -7.47 7.16
C GLN A 7 10.99 -6.01 7.06
N ARG A 8 11.67 -5.18 6.26
CA ARG A 8 11.31 -3.78 6.03
C ARG A 8 11.30 -3.51 4.53
N LEU A 9 10.17 -3.06 4.02
CA LEU A 9 9.96 -2.86 2.58
C LEU A 9 9.49 -1.45 2.31
N PHE A 10 10.10 -0.79 1.32
CA PHE A 10 9.56 0.43 0.74
C PHE A 10 8.77 0.06 -0.51
N LEU A 11 7.47 0.35 -0.52
CA LEU A 11 6.57 -0.01 -1.61
C LEU A 11 6.26 1.20 -2.48
N ASP A 12 6.15 0.96 -3.79
CA ASP A 12 5.75 1.97 -4.76
C ASP A 12 4.26 2.32 -4.63
N THR A 13 3.90 3.55 -5.01
CA THR A 13 2.53 4.05 -5.04
C THR A 13 1.56 3.11 -5.78
N ASN A 14 2.01 2.47 -6.86
CA ASN A 14 1.19 1.53 -7.63
C ASN A 14 0.70 0.34 -6.80
N ILE A 15 1.49 -0.14 -5.83
CA ILE A 15 1.09 -1.25 -4.96
C ILE A 15 -0.17 -0.88 -4.17
N TYR A 16 -0.23 0.34 -3.66
CA TYR A 16 -1.38 0.85 -2.92
C TYR A 16 -2.57 1.14 -3.84
N ILE A 17 -2.35 1.86 -4.94
CA ILE A 17 -3.44 2.27 -5.84
C ILE A 17 -4.08 1.07 -6.51
N ILE A 18 -3.29 0.21 -7.15
CA ILE A 18 -3.79 -0.98 -7.86
C ILE A 18 -4.28 -2.02 -6.86
N GLY A 19 -3.55 -2.23 -5.76
CA GLY A 19 -3.93 -3.20 -4.74
C GLY A 19 -5.26 -2.89 -4.07
N VAL A 20 -5.61 -1.61 -3.90
CA VAL A 20 -6.92 -1.22 -3.38
C VAL A 20 -8.00 -1.26 -4.46
N ALA A 21 -7.66 -0.86 -5.70
CA ALA A 21 -8.60 -0.80 -6.81
C ALA A 21 -9.01 -2.18 -7.37
N ASN A 22 -8.12 -3.17 -7.31
CA ASN A 22 -8.33 -4.49 -7.90
C ASN A 22 -7.89 -5.60 -6.93
N GLN A 23 -8.86 -6.30 -6.36
CA GLN A 23 -8.63 -7.39 -5.41
C GLN A 23 -7.93 -8.61 -6.00
N ASN A 24 -7.96 -8.79 -7.33
CA ASN A 24 -7.32 -9.92 -8.01
C ASN A 24 -5.91 -9.60 -8.54
N SER A 25 -5.40 -8.40 -8.26
CA SER A 25 -4.09 -7.94 -8.71
C SER A 25 -2.93 -8.59 -7.94
N TYR A 26 -1.73 -8.59 -8.52
CA TYR A 26 -0.54 -9.02 -7.78
C TYR A 26 -0.15 -7.99 -6.71
N GLU A 27 -0.42 -6.72 -6.99
CA GLU A 27 -0.29 -5.61 -6.06
C GLU A 27 -1.12 -5.82 -4.81
N ARG A 28 -2.35 -6.33 -4.94
CA ARG A 28 -3.18 -6.72 -3.80
C ARG A 28 -2.48 -7.77 -2.94
N LYS A 29 -1.92 -8.81 -3.56
CA LYS A 29 -1.21 -9.89 -2.83
C LYS A 29 0.00 -9.35 -2.08
N ILE A 30 0.77 -8.43 -2.69
CA ILE A 30 1.91 -7.77 -2.03
C ILE A 30 1.41 -6.93 -0.86
N LEU A 31 0.37 -6.12 -1.09
CA LEU A 31 -0.20 -5.23 -0.08
C LEU A 31 -0.74 -6.01 1.13
N GLU A 32 -1.37 -7.17 0.90
CA GLU A 32 -1.80 -8.09 1.96
C GLU A 32 -0.62 -8.71 2.71
N SER A 33 0.46 -9.07 2.01
CA SER A 33 1.65 -9.69 2.63
C SER A 33 2.38 -8.75 3.61
N VAL A 34 2.31 -7.44 3.38
CA VAL A 34 2.90 -6.41 4.27
C VAL A 34 1.93 -5.91 5.34
N GLY A 35 0.77 -6.56 5.46
CA GLY A 35 -0.13 -6.36 6.58
C GLY A 35 -1.17 -5.27 6.44
N PHE A 36 -1.49 -4.84 5.21
CA PHE A 36 -2.47 -3.79 4.95
C PHE A 36 -3.92 -4.11 5.37
N LEU A 37 -4.24 -5.40 5.55
CA LEU A 37 -5.56 -5.84 6.04
C LEU A 37 -5.51 -6.54 7.39
N GLN A 38 -4.36 -7.09 7.74
CA GLN A 38 -4.16 -7.94 8.91
C GLN A 38 -2.70 -7.78 9.35
N PRO A 39 -2.36 -7.86 10.64
CA PRO A 39 -0.98 -7.67 11.09
C PRO A 39 0.02 -8.59 10.36
N SER A 40 1.18 -8.04 10.01
CA SER A 40 2.31 -8.76 9.40
C SER A 40 3.59 -8.49 10.19
N SER A 41 4.56 -9.42 10.12
CA SER A 41 5.91 -9.18 10.65
C SER A 41 6.74 -8.27 9.75
N VAL A 42 6.28 -8.02 8.52
CA VAL A 42 6.92 -7.12 7.57
C VAL A 42 6.45 -5.68 7.80
N GLU A 43 7.40 -4.78 8.00
CA GLU A 43 7.18 -3.35 8.18
C GLU A 43 7.19 -2.64 6.82
N ALA A 44 6.07 -2.02 6.43
CA ALA A 44 6.04 -1.12 5.29
C ALA A 44 6.61 0.25 5.68
N ILE A 45 7.72 0.63 5.06
CA ILE A 45 8.32 1.96 5.22
C ILE A 45 7.59 2.93 4.28
N VAL A 46 7.15 4.06 4.83
CA VAL A 46 6.33 5.06 4.14
C VAL A 46 7.07 6.40 4.13
N SER A 47 7.00 7.12 3.01
CA SER A 47 7.52 8.49 2.89
C SER A 47 6.38 9.49 2.74
N GLU A 48 6.63 10.76 3.06
CA GLU A 48 5.66 11.84 2.82
C GLU A 48 5.29 11.93 1.33
N GLU A 49 6.26 11.83 0.42
CA GLU A 49 6.02 11.86 -1.02
C GLU A 49 5.12 10.71 -1.50
N LEU A 50 5.23 9.52 -0.90
CA LEU A 50 4.32 8.40 -1.20
C LEU A 50 2.87 8.73 -0.83
N LEU A 51 2.64 9.27 0.37
CA LEU A 51 1.30 9.67 0.83
C LEU A 51 0.71 10.75 -0.08
N ASP A 52 1.54 11.72 -0.43
CA ASP A 52 1.23 12.81 -1.34
C ASP A 52 0.82 12.31 -2.73
N GLN A 53 1.57 11.36 -3.29
CA GLN A 53 1.25 10.73 -4.56
C GLN A 53 -0.05 9.91 -4.48
N ILE A 54 -0.28 9.16 -3.40
CA ILE A 54 -1.53 8.42 -3.19
C ILE A 54 -2.72 9.38 -3.23
N LEU A 55 -2.64 10.51 -2.51
CA LEU A 55 -3.72 11.51 -2.48
C LEU A 55 -3.92 12.17 -3.85
N ARG A 56 -2.84 12.53 -4.55
CA ARG A 56 -2.89 13.14 -5.89
C ARG A 56 -3.51 12.21 -6.92
N LEU A 57 -3.07 10.95 -6.98
CA LEU A 57 -3.56 9.96 -7.95
C LEU A 57 -5.00 9.54 -7.66
N SER A 58 -5.35 9.35 -6.38
CA SER A 58 -6.72 9.03 -5.96
C SER A 58 -7.72 10.08 -6.40
N LYS A 59 -7.37 11.37 -6.26
CA LYS A 59 -8.21 12.49 -6.72
C LYS A 59 -8.42 12.46 -8.23
N ARG A 60 -7.44 11.98 -9.01
CA ARG A 60 -7.50 11.92 -10.48
C ARG A 60 -8.27 10.70 -10.99
N LEU A 61 -8.09 9.54 -10.36
CA LEU A 61 -8.65 8.26 -10.83
C LEU A 61 -10.02 7.93 -10.23
N TYR A 62 -10.26 8.37 -8.99
CA TYR A 62 -11.46 8.09 -8.23
C TYR A 62 -11.98 9.38 -7.57
N ASN A 63 -11.89 9.49 -6.24
CA ASN A 63 -12.25 10.69 -5.49
C ASN A 63 -11.31 10.87 -4.27
N LYS A 64 -11.41 12.03 -3.60
CA LYS A 64 -10.56 12.37 -2.45
C LYS A 64 -10.78 11.44 -1.25
N ASP A 65 -12.01 10.98 -1.05
CA ASP A 65 -12.38 10.13 0.08
C ASP A 65 -11.70 8.76 -0.04
N TRP A 66 -11.61 8.23 -1.26
CA TRP A 66 -10.91 6.98 -1.55
C TRP A 66 -9.42 7.06 -1.18
N GLY A 67 -8.73 8.14 -1.55
CA GLY A 67 -7.32 8.32 -1.16
C GLY A 67 -7.12 8.43 0.35
N SER A 68 -8.04 9.12 1.04
CA SER A 68 -8.01 9.25 2.50
C SER A 68 -8.17 7.89 3.19
N GLN A 69 -8.98 6.98 2.65
CA GLN A 69 -9.13 5.62 3.19
C GLN A 69 -7.85 4.79 3.03
N ILE A 70 -7.11 4.96 1.92
CA ILE A 70 -5.83 4.28 1.71
C ILE A 70 -4.82 4.74 2.76
N VAL A 71 -4.66 6.06 2.92
CA VAL A 71 -3.75 6.64 3.92
C VAL A 71 -4.12 6.23 5.34
N ALA A 72 -5.41 6.23 5.68
CA ALA A 72 -5.87 5.81 7.00
C ALA A 72 -5.48 4.36 7.33
N ARG A 73 -5.50 3.45 6.33
CA ARG A 73 -5.08 2.05 6.50
C ARG A 73 -3.58 1.87 6.61
N ILE A 74 -2.78 2.74 5.99
CA ILE A 74 -1.31 2.71 6.11
C ILE A 74 -0.86 3.01 7.55
N TRP A 75 -1.63 3.79 8.30
CA TRP A 75 -1.34 4.19 9.69
C TRP A 75 -1.92 3.28 10.77
N GLN A 76 -2.59 2.17 10.40
CA GLN A 76 -3.02 1.15 11.36
C GLN A 76 -1.88 0.17 11.66
#